data_AF-A0AAV8ZUF7-F1
#
_entry.id   AF-A0AAV8ZUF7-F1
#
_cell.length_a   1.000
_cell.length_b   1.000
_cell.length_c   1.000
_cell.angle_alpha   90.00
_cell.angle_beta   90.00
_cell.angle_gamma   90.00
#
_symmetry.space_group_name_H-M   'P 1'
#
loop_
_entity.id
_entity.type
_entity.pdbx_description
1 polymer ?
#
loop_
_entity_poly.entity_id
_entity_poly.type
_entity_poly.pdbx_seq_one_letter_code
_entity_poly.pdbx_strand_id
1 'polypeptide(L)'
;MPVRRATHAGSWYSDSGAELTRQLDYWLNQADLSHGPARAIIAPHAGYQYCGACGGHAYRQVSPVVVRRIFILGPSHHVRLSGCALSSTQKYKTPLYDLHIDISVNNELEMTGQFEWMDLDTDENEHSIEMHLPYIAKVMENYKDQFTIVPILVGSLGPDKEASYGRILSSYLADPKNLFVISSDFCHWGHRFRYTYYDRSYDNIYQSIESLDRVGMNIIENLNPTEFTSYLKKVW
;
A
#
# COMPACT_ATOMS: atom_id res chain seq x y z
N MET A 1 16.61 -19.45 5.86
CA MET A 1 16.16 -18.12 6.31
C MET A 1 14.66 -18.02 6.04
N PRO A 2 13.87 -17.38 6.92
CA PRO A 2 12.41 -17.40 6.82
C PRO A 2 11.90 -16.69 5.56
N VAL A 3 10.84 -17.24 4.97
CA VAL A 3 10.18 -16.76 3.74
C VAL A 3 8.70 -16.64 4.05
N ARG A 4 8.09 -15.50 3.73
CA ARG A 4 6.65 -15.28 3.86
C ARG A 4 5.90 -15.87 2.67
N ARG A 5 4.89 -16.69 2.92
CA ARG A 5 4.03 -17.25 1.87
C ARG A 5 3.04 -16.20 1.33
N ALA A 6 2.47 -16.49 0.16
CA ALA A 6 1.36 -15.77 -0.43
C ALA A 6 0.03 -16.33 0.14
N THR A 7 -0.27 -16.00 1.38
CA THR A 7 -1.36 -16.62 2.16
C THR A 7 -2.76 -16.21 1.72
N HIS A 8 -2.90 -15.10 1.00
CA HIS A 8 -4.17 -14.60 0.47
C HIS A 8 -4.40 -14.96 -1.00
N ALA A 9 -3.43 -15.63 -1.64
CA ALA A 9 -3.59 -16.18 -2.99
C ALA A 9 -4.70 -17.25 -3.01
N GLY A 10 -5.47 -17.29 -4.10
CA GLY A 10 -6.61 -18.19 -4.29
C GLY A 10 -7.92 -17.70 -3.67
N SER A 11 -7.89 -16.63 -2.87
CA SER A 11 -9.09 -16.02 -2.26
C SER A 11 -9.23 -14.53 -2.56
N TRP A 12 -8.18 -13.74 -2.35
CA TRP A 12 -8.19 -12.30 -2.63
C TRP A 12 -7.74 -11.97 -4.06
N TYR A 13 -6.89 -12.83 -4.63
CA TYR A 13 -6.39 -12.75 -6.00
C TYR A 13 -6.08 -14.17 -6.50
N SER A 14 -5.95 -14.36 -7.83
CA SER A 14 -5.66 -15.67 -8.42
C SER A 14 -4.33 -16.26 -7.93
N ASP A 15 -4.31 -17.51 -7.48
CA ASP A 15 -3.09 -18.26 -7.17
C ASP A 15 -2.40 -18.84 -8.42
N SER A 16 -3.09 -18.90 -9.56
CA SER A 16 -2.50 -19.19 -10.86
C SER A 16 -1.74 -17.98 -11.40
N GLY A 17 -0.41 -18.10 -11.48
CA GLY A 17 0.47 -17.05 -12.00
C GLY A 17 0.17 -16.64 -13.45
N ALA A 18 -0.28 -17.58 -14.29
CA ALA A 18 -0.66 -17.28 -15.68
C ALA A 18 -1.94 -16.44 -15.76
N GLU A 19 -2.97 -16.80 -14.98
CA GLU A 19 -4.22 -16.04 -14.93
C GLU A 19 -4.01 -14.67 -14.27
N LEU A 20 -3.24 -14.62 -13.19
CA LEU A 20 -2.94 -13.36 -12.50
C LEU A 20 -2.15 -12.40 -13.40
N THR A 21 -1.17 -12.90 -14.15
CA THR A 21 -0.42 -12.10 -15.14
C THR A 21 -1.36 -11.50 -16.18
N ARG A 22 -2.27 -12.31 -16.75
CA ARG A 22 -3.26 -11.86 -17.74
C ARG A 22 -4.19 -10.77 -17.20
N GLN A 23 -4.65 -10.91 -15.96
CA GLN A 23 -5.51 -9.92 -15.29
C GLN A 23 -4.77 -8.59 -15.09
N LEU A 24 -3.55 -8.65 -14.53
CA LEU A 24 -2.73 -7.47 -14.26
C LEU A 24 -2.32 -6.76 -15.56
N ASP A 25 -1.92 -7.50 -16.60
CA ASP A 25 -1.64 -6.94 -17.92
C ASP A 25 -2.84 -6.21 -18.50
N TYR A 26 -4.02 -6.80 -18.41
CA TYR A 26 -5.24 -6.18 -18.90
C TYR A 26 -5.50 -4.84 -18.20
N TRP A 27 -5.47 -4.80 -16.86
CA TRP A 27 -5.72 -3.58 -16.10
C TRP A 27 -4.66 -2.51 -16.32
N LEU A 28 -3.37 -2.88 -16.37
CA LEU A 28 -2.28 -1.95 -16.64
C LEU A 28 -2.40 -1.32 -18.04
N ASN A 29 -2.86 -2.08 -19.04
CA ASN A 29 -3.03 -1.60 -20.41
C ASN A 29 -4.26 -0.71 -20.61
N GLN A 30 -5.25 -0.77 -19.72
CA GLN A 30 -6.41 0.14 -19.74
C GLN A 30 -6.11 1.49 -19.10
N ALA A 31 -5.04 1.59 -18.31
CA ALA A 31 -4.65 2.82 -17.63
C ALA A 31 -3.72 3.69 -18.49
N ASP A 32 -4.00 4.99 -18.50
CA ASP A 32 -3.14 5.98 -19.13
C ASP A 32 -1.90 6.28 -18.28
N LEU A 33 -0.74 6.39 -18.93
CA LEU A 33 0.47 6.93 -18.31
C LEU A 33 0.40 8.46 -18.36
N SER A 34 0.11 9.10 -17.22
CA SER A 34 -0.19 10.53 -17.14
C SER A 34 0.62 11.27 -16.06
N HIS A 35 1.13 10.55 -15.06
CA HIS A 35 1.78 11.13 -13.87
C HIS A 35 3.13 10.47 -13.54
N GLY A 36 3.71 9.71 -14.49
CA GLY A 36 5.00 9.05 -14.30
C GLY A 36 6.22 9.95 -14.54
N PRO A 37 7.40 9.62 -13.99
CA PRO A 37 7.66 8.49 -13.10
C PRO A 37 7.22 8.80 -11.65
N ALA A 38 6.33 7.97 -11.10
CA ALA A 38 5.84 8.14 -9.74
C ALA A 38 6.95 7.86 -8.70
N ARG A 39 7.09 8.76 -7.71
CA ARG A 39 7.92 8.57 -6.50
C ARG A 39 7.14 7.94 -5.35
N ALA A 40 5.82 8.14 -5.35
CA ALA A 40 4.89 7.50 -4.44
C ALA A 40 3.57 7.25 -5.17
N ILE A 41 2.84 6.23 -4.73
CA ILE A 41 1.46 5.94 -5.16
C ILE A 41 0.61 5.62 -3.94
N ILE A 42 -0.68 5.96 -4.00
CA ILE A 42 -1.71 5.42 -3.11
C ILE A 42 -2.53 4.43 -3.92
N ALA A 43 -2.69 3.21 -3.41
CA ALA A 43 -3.42 2.16 -4.10
C ALA A 43 -4.26 1.31 -3.12
N PRO A 44 -5.39 0.76 -3.58
CA PRO A 44 -6.29 -0.04 -2.75
C PRO A 44 -5.71 -1.42 -2.41
N HIS A 45 -6.23 -2.03 -1.35
CA HIS A 45 -5.89 -3.38 -0.87
C HIS A 45 -7.12 -4.28 -0.66
N ALA A 46 -8.25 -3.97 -1.30
CA ALA A 46 -9.33 -4.95 -1.46
C ALA A 46 -8.91 -6.13 -2.37
N GLY A 47 -9.76 -7.17 -2.45
CA GLY A 47 -9.57 -8.26 -3.40
C GLY A 47 -9.60 -7.77 -4.86
N TYR A 48 -8.79 -8.37 -5.72
CA TYR A 48 -8.51 -7.88 -7.09
C TYR A 48 -9.75 -7.84 -7.98
N GLN A 49 -10.75 -8.68 -7.73
CA GLN A 49 -12.03 -8.61 -8.42
C GLN A 49 -12.74 -7.26 -8.23
N TYR A 50 -12.52 -6.58 -7.11
CA TYR A 50 -13.16 -5.32 -6.76
C TYR A 50 -12.32 -4.10 -7.14
N CYS A 51 -11.02 -4.13 -6.83
CA CYS A 51 -10.15 -2.95 -6.96
C CYS A 51 -9.00 -3.13 -7.96
N GLY A 52 -8.88 -4.29 -8.62
CA GLY A 52 -7.76 -4.61 -9.51
C GLY A 52 -7.58 -3.57 -10.60
N ALA A 53 -8.65 -3.20 -11.31
CA ALA A 53 -8.61 -2.14 -12.33
C ALA A 53 -8.20 -0.77 -11.76
N CYS A 54 -8.72 -0.40 -10.57
CA CYS A 54 -8.37 0.85 -9.89
C CYS A 54 -6.87 0.91 -9.55
N GLY A 55 -6.32 -0.16 -8.97
CA GLY A 55 -4.89 -0.26 -8.69
C GLY A 55 -4.02 -0.12 -9.95
N GLY A 56 -4.52 -0.59 -11.10
CA GLY A 56 -3.86 -0.46 -12.40
C GLY A 56 -3.52 0.99 -12.76
N HIS A 57 -4.40 1.94 -12.43
CA HIS A 57 -4.15 3.37 -12.67
C HIS A 57 -2.94 3.90 -11.90
N ALA A 58 -2.76 3.48 -10.64
CA ALA A 58 -1.63 3.89 -9.82
C ALA A 58 -0.32 3.21 -10.29
N TYR A 59 -0.34 1.89 -10.46
CA TYR A 59 0.83 1.12 -10.85
C TYR A 59 1.34 1.44 -12.26
N ARG A 60 0.45 1.87 -13.16
CA ARG A 60 0.84 2.32 -14.50
C ARG A 60 1.82 3.50 -14.47
N GLN A 61 1.82 4.31 -13.41
CA GLN A 61 2.68 5.49 -13.29
C GLN A 61 4.11 5.15 -12.82
N VAL A 62 4.35 3.90 -12.40
CA VAL A 62 5.65 3.44 -11.92
C VAL A 62 6.59 3.20 -13.11
N SER A 63 7.81 3.73 -13.02
CA SER A 63 8.86 3.50 -14.03
C SER A 63 9.83 2.40 -13.57
N PRO A 64 9.75 1.18 -14.13
CA PRO A 64 10.62 0.09 -13.72
C PRO A 64 12.09 0.32 -14.10
N VAL A 65 12.35 1.19 -15.08
CA VAL A 65 13.70 1.57 -15.50
C VAL A 65 14.44 2.33 -14.39
N VAL A 66 13.71 3.10 -13.57
CA VAL A 66 14.29 3.97 -12.52
C VAL A 66 14.27 3.31 -11.15
N VAL A 67 13.17 2.66 -10.80
CA VAL A 67 12.93 2.14 -9.44
C VAL A 67 13.86 0.98 -9.11
N ARG A 68 14.50 1.02 -7.95
CA ARG A 68 15.38 -0.03 -7.41
C ARG A 68 14.99 -0.49 -6.01
N ARG A 69 14.16 0.27 -5.30
CA ARG A 69 13.66 -0.10 -3.98
C ARG A 69 12.23 0.36 -3.81
N ILE A 70 11.37 -0.51 -3.30
CA ILE A 70 9.93 -0.23 -3.16
C ILE A 70 9.54 -0.41 -1.70
N PHE A 71 9.21 0.70 -1.05
CA PHE A 71 8.62 0.71 0.29
C PHE A 71 7.13 0.45 0.17
N ILE A 72 6.59 -0.44 0.99
CA ILE A 72 5.15 -0.78 1.01
C ILE A 72 4.65 -0.53 2.42
N LEU A 73 3.85 0.52 2.59
CA LEU A 73 3.28 0.90 3.88
C LEU A 73 1.84 0.42 3.91
N GLY A 74 1.59 -0.63 4.70
CA GLY A 74 0.28 -1.25 4.86
C GLY A 74 -0.29 -1.05 6.27
N PRO A 75 -1.56 -0.67 6.45
CA PRO A 75 -2.18 -0.64 7.78
C PRO A 75 -2.30 -2.05 8.38
N SER A 76 -2.20 -2.16 9.71
CA SER A 76 -2.51 -3.40 10.45
C SER A 76 -4.01 -3.55 10.69
N HIS A 77 -4.59 -4.67 10.26
CA HIS A 77 -5.99 -5.04 10.49
C HIS A 77 -6.16 -6.01 11.65
N HIS A 78 -5.14 -6.83 11.94
CA HIS A 78 -5.27 -7.97 12.86
C HIS A 78 -4.62 -7.75 14.22
N VAL A 79 -3.48 -7.04 14.26
CA VAL A 79 -2.73 -6.82 15.50
C VAL A 79 -2.79 -5.37 15.93
N ARG A 80 -2.91 -5.15 17.25
CA ARG A 80 -2.83 -3.81 17.82
C ARG A 80 -1.37 -3.38 17.86
N LEU A 81 -0.99 -2.53 16.91
CA LEU A 81 0.34 -1.96 16.80
C LEU A 81 0.26 -0.45 17.05
N SER A 82 1.15 0.10 17.90
CA SER A 82 1.19 1.54 18.22
C SER A 82 2.31 2.30 17.50
N GLY A 83 3.11 1.59 16.71
CA GLY A 83 4.21 2.11 15.91
C GLY A 83 4.18 1.49 14.52
N CYS A 84 5.35 1.24 13.94
CA CYS A 84 5.52 0.51 12.70
C CYS A 84 6.35 -0.76 12.95
N ALA A 85 6.11 -1.80 12.17
CA ALA A 85 6.83 -3.07 12.27
C ALA A 85 7.42 -3.49 10.91
N LEU A 86 8.57 -4.15 10.97
CA LEU A 86 9.32 -4.67 9.82
C LEU A 86 9.17 -6.19 9.72
N SER A 87 9.31 -6.72 8.51
CA SER A 87 9.31 -8.18 8.32
C SER A 87 10.62 -8.81 8.75
N SER A 88 10.52 -9.89 9.54
CA SER A 88 11.66 -10.74 9.92
C SER A 88 12.09 -11.73 8.82
N THR A 89 11.41 -11.72 7.68
CA THR A 89 11.69 -12.62 6.55
C THR A 89 12.70 -12.03 5.56
N GLN A 90 13.17 -12.84 4.61
CA GLN A 90 14.06 -12.38 3.54
C GLN A 90 13.38 -12.22 2.19
N LYS A 91 12.25 -12.89 2.01
CA LYS A 91 11.51 -12.89 0.76
C LYS A 91 10.04 -13.02 1.04
N TYR A 92 9.25 -12.35 0.20
CA TYR A 92 7.82 -12.54 0.11
C TYR A 92 7.50 -13.28 -1.19
N LYS A 93 6.78 -14.40 -1.07
CA LYS A 93 6.32 -15.15 -2.25
C LYS A 93 5.18 -14.42 -2.95
N THR A 94 5.12 -14.58 -4.27
CA THR A 94 3.95 -14.25 -5.08
C THR A 94 3.70 -15.37 -6.10
N PRO A 95 2.52 -15.44 -6.74
CA PRO A 95 2.30 -16.38 -7.84
C PRO A 95 3.15 -16.11 -9.10
N LEU A 96 3.82 -14.96 -9.21
CA LEU A 96 4.64 -14.59 -10.37
C LEU A 96 6.11 -14.96 -10.13
N TYR A 97 6.71 -14.37 -9.10
CA TYR A 97 8.05 -14.67 -8.60
C TYR A 97 8.24 -14.12 -7.17
N ASP A 98 9.26 -14.61 -6.46
CA ASP A 98 9.55 -14.17 -5.10
C ASP A 98 10.21 -12.78 -5.09
N LEU A 99 9.77 -11.90 -4.19
CA LEU A 99 10.33 -10.57 -3.99
C LEU A 99 11.30 -10.56 -2.81
N HIS A 100 12.50 -10.01 -2.99
CA HIS A 100 13.52 -9.95 -1.96
C HIS A 100 13.41 -8.69 -1.10
N ILE A 101 13.54 -8.87 0.21
CA ILE A 101 13.52 -7.76 1.18
C ILE A 101 14.91 -7.10 1.23
N ASP A 102 14.93 -5.77 1.30
CA ASP A 102 16.15 -5.01 1.53
C ASP A 102 16.57 -5.07 3.01
N ILE A 103 17.38 -6.07 3.35
CA ILE A 103 17.83 -6.28 4.73
C ILE A 103 18.68 -5.11 5.24
N SER A 104 19.44 -4.42 4.38
CA SER A 104 20.24 -3.26 4.78
C SER A 104 19.33 -2.14 5.28
N VAL A 105 18.27 -1.83 4.54
CA VAL A 105 17.30 -0.80 4.95
C VAL A 105 16.52 -1.22 6.18
N ASN A 106 16.11 -2.49 6.29
CA ASN A 106 15.43 -2.93 7.51
C ASN A 106 16.31 -2.74 8.75
N ASN A 107 17.62 -3.05 8.67
CA ASN A 107 18.56 -2.81 9.76
C ASN A 107 18.73 -1.31 10.05
N GLU A 108 18.79 -0.46 9.02
CA GLU A 108 18.84 1.00 9.19
C GLU A 108 17.60 1.54 9.91
N LEU A 109 16.40 1.06 9.52
CA LEU A 109 15.14 1.43 10.15
C LEU A 109 15.07 0.90 11.59
N GLU A 110 15.47 -0.35 11.85
CA GLU A 110 15.56 -0.92 13.20
C GLU A 110 16.45 -0.07 14.12
N MET A 111 17.61 0.36 13.64
CA MET A 111 18.57 1.18 14.42
C MET A 111 18.01 2.53 14.86
N THR A 112 16.92 3.02 14.25
CA THR A 112 16.23 4.23 14.75
C THR A 112 15.55 4.01 16.12
N GLY A 113 15.36 2.74 16.53
CA GLY A 113 14.63 2.37 17.73
C GLY A 113 13.13 2.64 17.66
N GLN A 114 12.59 2.96 16.47
CA GLN A 114 11.17 3.27 16.26
C GLN A 114 10.40 2.12 15.63
N PHE A 115 11.03 1.02 15.25
CA PHE A 115 10.38 -0.10 14.57
C PHE A 115 10.43 -1.38 15.41
N GLU A 116 9.33 -2.12 15.38
CA GLU A 116 9.22 -3.47 15.94
C GLU A 116 9.46 -4.51 14.83
N TRP A 117 9.64 -5.79 15.19
CA TRP A 117 9.69 -6.89 14.22
C TRP A 117 8.39 -7.69 14.27
N MET A 118 7.81 -7.96 13.10
CA MET A 118 6.68 -8.89 12.98
C MET A 118 7.17 -10.34 13.19
N ASP A 119 6.42 -11.11 13.96
CA ASP A 119 6.50 -12.57 13.85
C ASP A 119 5.88 -13.04 12.53
N LEU A 120 6.19 -14.29 12.13
CA LEU A 120 5.77 -14.81 10.84
C LEU A 120 4.24 -14.91 10.73
N ASP A 121 3.56 -15.23 11.82
CA ASP A 121 2.10 -15.37 11.84
C ASP A 121 1.41 -14.02 11.63
N THR A 122 1.88 -12.95 12.29
CA THR A 122 1.41 -11.58 12.07
C THR A 122 1.62 -11.17 10.62
N ASP A 123 2.81 -11.43 10.09
CA ASP A 123 3.20 -11.06 8.73
C ASP A 123 2.33 -11.78 7.68
N GLU A 124 2.15 -13.09 7.82
CA GLU A 124 1.33 -13.92 6.92
C GLU A 124 -0.18 -13.69 7.08
N ASN A 125 -0.66 -13.24 8.24
CA ASN A 125 -2.08 -12.98 8.44
C ASN A 125 -2.52 -11.61 7.90
N GLU A 126 -1.60 -10.66 7.73
CA GLU A 126 -1.92 -9.33 7.17
C GLU A 126 -1.99 -9.33 5.64
N HIS A 127 -2.98 -8.65 5.07
CA HIS A 127 -3.20 -8.59 3.61
C HIS A 127 -2.88 -7.22 3.01
N SER A 128 -2.88 -6.15 3.80
CA SER A 128 -2.74 -4.78 3.30
C SER A 128 -1.43 -4.54 2.54
N ILE A 129 -0.36 -5.22 2.92
CA ILE A 129 0.92 -5.24 2.20
C ILE A 129 0.87 -6.25 1.04
N GLU A 130 0.32 -7.43 1.28
CA GLU A 130 0.31 -8.54 0.31
C GLU A 130 -0.38 -8.17 -1.01
N MET A 131 -1.47 -7.38 -0.95
CA MET A 131 -2.22 -6.96 -2.13
C MET A 131 -1.41 -6.13 -3.12
N HIS A 132 -0.26 -5.59 -2.70
CA HIS A 132 0.62 -4.83 -3.58
C HIS A 132 1.69 -5.70 -4.25
N LEU A 133 1.97 -6.90 -3.73
CA LEU A 133 3.10 -7.71 -4.18
C LEU A 133 2.93 -8.22 -5.62
N PRO A 134 1.76 -8.77 -6.05
CA PRO A 134 1.60 -9.18 -7.43
C PRO A 134 1.70 -8.03 -8.43
N TYR A 135 1.14 -6.86 -8.09
CA TYR A 135 1.25 -5.66 -8.92
C TYR A 135 2.70 -5.19 -9.06
N ILE A 136 3.45 -5.15 -7.96
CA ILE A 136 4.89 -4.83 -7.95
C ILE A 136 5.66 -5.83 -8.81
N ALA A 137 5.44 -7.13 -8.60
CA ALA A 137 6.08 -8.19 -9.37
C ALA A 137 5.78 -8.02 -10.86
N LYS A 138 4.55 -7.68 -11.22
CA LYS A 138 4.18 -7.49 -12.62
C LYS A 138 4.85 -6.27 -13.26
N VAL A 139 4.75 -5.10 -12.63
CA VAL A 139 5.33 -3.86 -13.18
C VAL A 139 6.86 -3.96 -13.31
N MET A 140 7.50 -4.67 -12.40
CA MET A 140 8.95 -4.80 -12.35
C MET A 140 9.48 -6.06 -13.04
N GLU A 141 8.65 -6.80 -13.80
CA GLU A 141 8.99 -8.15 -14.32
C GLU A 141 10.31 -8.20 -15.11
N ASN A 142 10.56 -7.18 -15.95
CA ASN A 142 11.77 -7.07 -16.77
C ASN A 142 13.03 -6.69 -15.96
N TYR A 143 12.85 -6.32 -14.69
CA TYR A 143 13.88 -5.89 -13.75
C TYR A 143 13.86 -6.72 -12.46
N LYS A 144 13.27 -7.92 -12.48
CA LYS A 144 13.02 -8.76 -11.29
C LYS A 144 14.23 -9.01 -10.38
N ASP A 145 15.44 -8.98 -10.91
CA ASP A 145 16.70 -9.19 -10.18
C ASP A 145 17.44 -7.88 -9.82
N GLN A 146 16.82 -6.72 -10.08
CA GLN A 146 17.42 -5.39 -9.94
C GLN A 146 16.70 -4.49 -8.94
N PHE A 147 15.73 -5.02 -8.18
CA PHE A 147 15.06 -4.26 -7.13
C PHE A 147 14.83 -5.09 -5.87
N THR A 148 14.57 -4.38 -4.77
CA THR A 148 14.18 -4.94 -3.47
C THR A 148 12.91 -4.28 -2.95
N ILE A 149 12.25 -4.93 -1.99
CA ILE A 149 11.09 -4.37 -1.29
C ILE A 149 11.42 -4.09 0.19
N VAL A 150 10.70 -3.13 0.77
CA VAL A 150 10.76 -2.79 2.20
C VAL A 150 9.32 -2.78 2.74
N PRO A 151 8.80 -3.93 3.20
CA PRO A 151 7.50 -4.03 3.83
C PRO A 151 7.50 -3.35 5.21
N ILE A 152 6.56 -2.42 5.41
CA ILE A 152 6.37 -1.73 6.69
C ILE A 152 4.89 -1.83 7.08
N LEU A 153 4.62 -2.56 8.16
CA LEU A 153 3.30 -2.60 8.76
C LEU A 153 3.12 -1.35 9.62
N VAL A 154 2.11 -0.55 9.31
CA VAL A 154 1.79 0.71 9.99
C VAL A 154 0.64 0.48 10.95
N GLY A 155 0.89 0.73 12.24
CA GLY A 155 -0.11 0.62 13.28
C GLY A 155 -1.00 1.85 13.42
N SER A 156 -1.69 1.96 14.55
CA SER A 156 -2.48 3.12 14.92
C SER A 156 -1.57 4.23 15.41
N LEU A 157 -1.16 5.12 14.51
CA LEU A 157 -0.32 6.27 14.81
C LEU A 157 -1.16 7.49 15.20
N GLY A 158 -0.62 8.32 16.10
CA GLY A 158 -1.12 9.68 16.31
C GLY A 158 -0.25 10.70 15.54
N PRO A 159 -0.70 11.97 15.42
CA PRO A 159 -0.01 12.97 14.58
C PRO A 159 1.48 13.15 14.87
N ASP A 160 1.88 13.07 16.15
CA ASP A 160 3.30 13.19 16.53
C ASP A 160 4.14 12.01 16.03
N LYS A 161 3.58 10.80 16.08
CA LYS A 161 4.24 9.58 15.56
C LYS A 161 4.23 9.57 14.03
N GLU A 162 3.12 9.96 13.39
CA GLU A 162 3.04 10.13 11.94
C GLU A 162 4.14 11.09 11.44
N ALA A 163 4.31 12.24 12.11
CA ALA A 163 5.37 13.19 11.80
C ALA A 163 6.77 12.61 12.06
N SER A 164 6.94 11.80 13.11
CA SER A 164 8.22 11.12 13.41
C SER A 164 8.60 10.12 12.30
N TYR A 165 7.71 9.21 11.93
CA TYR A 165 7.96 8.26 10.83
C TYR A 165 8.11 8.96 9.48
N GLY A 166 7.33 10.02 9.23
CA GLY A 166 7.48 10.86 8.04
C GLY A 166 8.88 11.45 7.91
N ARG A 167 9.47 11.93 9.02
CA ARG A 167 10.87 12.41 9.04
C ARG A 167 11.86 11.29 8.78
N ILE A 168 11.69 10.13 9.42
CA ILE A 168 12.58 8.96 9.23
C ILE A 168 12.58 8.51 7.77
N LEU A 169 11.40 8.42 7.15
CA LEU A 169 11.24 7.93 5.79
C LEU A 169 11.54 8.98 4.71
N SER A 170 11.60 10.27 5.08
CA SER A 170 11.81 11.38 4.14
C SER A 170 13.12 11.29 3.36
N SER A 171 14.21 10.81 3.97
CA SER A 171 15.50 10.64 3.30
C SER A 171 15.42 9.57 2.20
N TYR A 172 14.70 8.48 2.46
CA TYR A 172 14.42 7.46 1.45
C TYR A 172 13.46 7.99 0.38
N LEU A 173 12.46 8.79 0.73
CA LEU A 173 11.60 9.46 -0.25
C LEU A 173 12.35 10.51 -1.07
N ALA A 174 13.50 11.04 -0.62
CA ALA A 174 14.29 11.95 -1.44
C ALA A 174 15.05 11.23 -2.57
N ASP A 175 15.46 9.98 -2.39
CA ASP A 175 16.22 9.23 -3.41
C ASP A 175 15.36 8.83 -4.62
N PRO A 176 15.65 9.33 -5.85
CA PRO A 176 14.83 9.07 -7.04
C PRO A 176 14.67 7.60 -7.42
N LYS A 177 15.49 6.69 -6.89
CA LYS A 177 15.40 5.24 -7.13
C LYS A 177 14.38 4.54 -6.22
N ASN A 178 13.84 5.25 -5.23
CA ASN A 178 12.87 4.70 -4.29
C ASN A 178 11.43 5.04 -4.69
N LEU A 179 10.56 4.04 -4.61
CA LEU A 179 9.10 4.17 -4.75
C LEU A 179 8.44 3.90 -3.39
N PHE A 180 7.43 4.68 -3.03
CA PHE A 180 6.56 4.41 -1.89
C PHE A 180 5.16 3.99 -2.34
N VAL A 181 4.75 2.78 -1.98
CA VAL A 181 3.38 2.29 -2.15
C VAL A 181 2.68 2.46 -0.81
N ILE A 182 1.71 3.38 -0.77
CA ILE A 182 0.87 3.63 0.40
C ILE A 182 -0.45 2.88 0.19
N SER A 183 -0.67 1.87 1.01
CA SER A 183 -1.81 0.98 0.92
C SER A 183 -3.02 1.57 1.64
N SER A 184 -4.10 1.88 0.91
CA SER A 184 -5.34 2.35 1.53
C SER A 184 -6.54 2.12 0.62
N ASP A 185 -7.58 1.54 1.19
CA ASP A 185 -8.95 1.74 0.72
C ASP A 185 -9.50 3.08 1.28
N PHE A 186 -10.61 3.57 0.73
CA PHE A 186 -11.26 4.83 1.12
C PHE A 186 -12.51 4.56 1.99
N CYS A 187 -13.68 5.16 1.73
CA CYS A 187 -14.83 5.03 2.63
C CYS A 187 -15.38 3.60 2.73
N HIS A 188 -15.39 3.06 3.95
CA HIS A 188 -16.10 1.82 4.28
C HIS A 188 -17.49 2.16 4.82
N TRP A 189 -18.45 2.38 3.92
CA TRP A 189 -19.81 2.80 4.28
C TRP A 189 -20.76 1.61 4.54
N GLY A 190 -21.58 1.74 5.58
CA GLY A 190 -22.70 0.84 5.89
C GLY A 190 -22.76 0.42 7.35
N HIS A 191 -23.91 -0.14 7.75
CA HIS A 191 -24.14 -0.60 9.12
C HIS A 191 -23.09 -1.62 9.60
N ARG A 192 -22.60 -2.49 8.71
CA ARG A 192 -21.54 -3.47 9.03
C ARG A 192 -20.22 -2.84 9.49
N PHE A 193 -19.96 -1.60 9.06
CA PHE A 193 -18.78 -0.83 9.43
C PHE A 193 -19.06 0.20 10.53
N ARG A 194 -20.31 0.27 11.02
CA ARG A 194 -20.79 1.30 11.95
C ARG A 194 -20.54 2.73 11.44
N TYR A 195 -20.56 2.90 10.13
CA TYR A 195 -20.33 4.19 9.49
C TYR A 195 -21.38 4.44 8.41
N THR A 196 -22.33 5.32 8.67
CA THR A 196 -23.44 5.61 7.74
C THR A 196 -23.64 7.11 7.56
N TYR A 197 -22.55 7.87 7.53
CA TYR A 197 -22.60 9.31 7.24
C TYR A 197 -23.31 9.54 5.89
N TYR A 198 -24.19 10.53 5.85
CA TYR A 198 -24.91 10.89 4.64
C TYR A 198 -25.22 12.38 4.64
N ASP A 199 -24.61 13.10 3.71
CA ASP A 199 -24.96 14.48 3.40
C ASP A 199 -26.25 14.48 2.56
N ARG A 200 -27.33 14.94 3.19
CA ARG A 200 -28.69 14.98 2.61
C ARG A 200 -28.86 16.03 1.51
N SER A 201 -27.82 16.81 1.19
CA SER A 201 -27.82 17.67 0.00
C SER A 201 -27.70 16.88 -1.31
N TYR A 202 -27.25 15.61 -1.26
CA TYR A 202 -27.17 14.71 -2.41
C TYR A 202 -28.39 13.79 -2.51
N ASP A 203 -28.84 13.47 -3.73
CA ASP A 203 -30.00 12.60 -3.94
C ASP A 203 -29.74 11.14 -3.51
N ASN A 204 -28.53 10.63 -3.76
CA ASN A 204 -28.16 9.25 -3.48
C ASN A 204 -26.97 9.16 -2.53
N ILE A 205 -26.96 8.10 -1.72
CA ILE A 205 -25.89 7.81 -0.73
C ILE A 205 -24.51 7.75 -1.41
N TYR A 206 -24.40 7.11 -2.59
CA TYR A 206 -23.11 6.97 -3.27
C TYR A 206 -22.50 8.32 -3.69
N GLN A 207 -23.33 9.34 -3.97
CA GLN A 207 -22.84 10.67 -4.31
C GLN A 207 -22.27 11.38 -3.07
N SER A 208 -22.91 11.19 -1.92
CA SER A 208 -22.38 11.67 -0.65
C SER A 208 -21.07 10.96 -0.28
N ILE A 209 -20.96 9.65 -0.52
CA ILE A 209 -19.72 8.90 -0.30
C ILE A 209 -18.62 9.43 -1.24
N GLU A 210 -18.91 9.57 -2.53
CA GLU A 210 -17.95 10.08 -3.52
C GLU A 210 -17.48 11.49 -3.14
N SER A 211 -18.40 12.38 -2.76
CA SER A 211 -18.04 13.72 -2.31
C SER A 211 -17.15 13.71 -1.07
N LEU A 212 -17.46 12.85 -0.09
CA LEU A 212 -16.69 12.72 1.13
C LEU A 212 -15.26 12.27 0.79
N ASP A 213 -15.12 11.20 0.02
CA ASP A 213 -13.83 10.67 -0.39
C ASP A 213 -13.02 11.68 -1.22
N ARG A 214 -13.66 12.37 -2.17
CA ARG A 214 -13.00 13.41 -2.98
C ARG A 214 -12.48 14.58 -2.14
N VAL A 215 -13.17 14.97 -1.06
CA VAL A 215 -12.63 15.98 -0.14
C VAL A 215 -11.32 15.50 0.49
N GLY A 216 -11.29 14.25 0.98
CA GLY A 216 -10.07 13.65 1.50
C GLY A 216 -8.93 13.57 0.46
N MET A 217 -9.25 13.13 -0.75
CA MET A 217 -8.31 13.05 -1.88
C MET A 217 -7.72 14.43 -2.23
N ASN A 218 -8.57 15.46 -2.35
CA ASN A 218 -8.11 16.82 -2.68
C ASN A 218 -7.17 17.39 -1.59
N ILE A 219 -7.40 17.07 -0.32
CA ILE A 219 -6.50 17.49 0.77
C ILE A 219 -5.14 16.78 0.66
N ILE A 220 -5.14 15.49 0.30
CA ILE A 220 -3.90 14.74 0.04
C ILE A 220 -3.14 15.37 -1.13
N GLU A 221 -3.82 15.76 -2.21
CA GLU A 221 -3.21 16.44 -3.37
C GLU A 221 -2.55 17.78 -2.99
N ASN A 222 -3.06 18.46 -1.96
CA ASN A 222 -2.47 19.69 -1.42
C ASN A 222 -1.26 19.44 -0.50
N LEU A 223 -0.89 18.18 -0.24
CA LEU A 223 0.24 17.78 0.60
C LEU A 223 0.19 18.39 2.02
N ASN A 224 -1.01 18.54 2.57
CA ASN A 224 -1.24 19.19 3.86
C ASN A 224 -1.67 18.18 4.94
N PRO A 225 -0.72 17.61 5.71
CA PRO A 225 -1.04 16.58 6.70
C PRO A 225 -1.93 17.11 7.84
N THR A 226 -1.75 18.37 8.26
CA THR A 226 -2.56 18.97 9.34
C THR A 226 -4.03 19.12 8.92
N GLU A 227 -4.27 19.50 7.68
CA GLU A 227 -5.62 19.58 7.13
C GLU A 227 -6.24 18.19 6.97
N PHE A 228 -5.46 17.19 6.55
CA PHE A 228 -5.94 15.81 6.46
C PHE A 228 -6.31 15.24 7.83
N THR A 229 -5.50 15.46 8.87
CA THR A 229 -5.83 15.12 10.25
C THR A 229 -7.11 15.83 10.72
N SER A 230 -7.29 17.10 10.33
CA SER A 230 -8.48 17.88 10.69
C SER A 230 -9.73 17.38 9.97
N TYR A 231 -9.60 16.92 8.73
CA TYR A 231 -10.65 16.27 7.97
C TYR A 231 -11.08 14.95 8.64
N LEU A 232 -10.12 14.09 8.99
CA LEU A 232 -10.41 12.82 9.67
C LEU A 232 -11.19 13.03 10.98
N LYS A 233 -10.84 14.02 11.80
CA LYS A 233 -11.56 14.35 13.04
C LYS A 233 -13.00 14.84 12.84
N LYS A 234 -13.36 15.28 11.63
CA LYS A 234 -14.73 15.73 11.31
C LYS A 234 -15.59 14.59 10.80
N VAL A 235 -14.96 13.59 10.17
CA VAL A 235 -15.65 12.50 9.49
C VAL A 235 -15.63 11.20 10.30
N TRP A 236 -14.88 11.13 11.41
CA TRP A 236 -14.80 10.01 12.35
C TRP A 236 -15.14 10.43 13.79
#